data_AF-A0A510DRN0-F1
#
_entry.id   AF-A0A510DRN0-F1
#
_cell.length_a   1.000
_cell.length_b   1.000
_cell.length_c   1.000
_cell.angle_alpha   90.00
_cell.angle_beta   90.00
_cell.angle_gamma   90.00
#
_symmetry.space_group_name_H-M   'P 1'
#
loop_
_entity.id
_entity.type
_entity.pdbx_description
1 polymer ?
#
loop_
_entity_poly.entity_id
_entity_poly.type
_entity_poly.pdbx_seq_one_letter_code
_entity_poly.pdbx_strand_id
1 'polypeptide(L)'
;MTKVKIEKTGKTVLSIVKYVLPLTFYITWVLYFLYLLPSSVIFPSALVTLISTLYLFRNPLYTWLKKWPTLTSVVFLFTFFVTLWMYLKYLSFEVYAFDLGTFQQSLYTTVFSHRWFLDNPDMATFYGTHPEGYVSIWNILFSPFMLLLLPEYALFPSPVTLFFIQALAISSSSILLREVSTGWLGESKARVLSYLWFAYPFTYFSGFYDFHLESFIPFFTFLTLLSIQRGGRLFRASSLVVYLTIIKATPFLMIALLPWLYRKKLIGKNVVAYMFTSIFFAFFDVIMERIPYDGKLTHFYVLGVKVPLLSESYVFHYIPILLYHLAPQLGVTILSWFVGVLFLPLFSLSILPALVWMGGGLIT
;
A
#
# COMPACT_ATOMS: atom_id res chain seq x y z
N MET A 1 -39.41 -22.22 19.89
CA MET A 1 -38.54 -22.33 18.69
C MET A 1 -38.41 -21.03 17.87
N THR A 2 -39.34 -20.08 17.97
CA THR A 2 -39.38 -18.82 17.19
C THR A 2 -38.36 -17.75 17.64
N LYS A 3 -38.14 -17.54 18.95
CA LYS A 3 -37.14 -16.58 19.46
C LYS A 3 -35.70 -16.88 19.04
N VAL A 4 -35.28 -18.15 19.11
CA VAL A 4 -33.92 -18.59 18.73
C VAL A 4 -33.66 -18.41 17.23
N LYS A 5 -34.69 -18.59 16.39
CA LYS A 5 -34.59 -18.41 14.94
C LYS A 5 -34.45 -16.93 14.59
N ILE A 6 -35.23 -16.04 15.21
CA ILE A 6 -35.15 -14.59 15.01
C ILE A 6 -33.79 -14.03 15.47
N GLU A 7 -33.25 -14.52 16.58
CA GLU A 7 -31.94 -14.09 17.08
C GLU A 7 -30.78 -14.54 16.16
N LYS A 8 -30.89 -15.75 15.60
CA LYS A 8 -29.94 -16.25 14.59
C LYS A 8 -30.03 -15.45 13.30
N THR A 9 -31.24 -15.21 12.79
CA THR A 9 -31.47 -14.43 11.56
C THR A 9 -31.03 -12.98 11.73
N GLY A 10 -31.30 -12.35 12.88
CA GLY A 10 -30.83 -11.01 13.21
C GLY A 10 -29.30 -10.92 13.26
N LYS A 11 -28.61 -11.91 13.85
CA LYS A 11 -27.14 -11.99 13.83
C LYS A 11 -26.59 -12.19 12.41
N THR A 12 -27.26 -12.97 11.56
CA THR A 12 -26.87 -13.19 10.17
C THR A 12 -27.06 -11.95 9.31
N VAL A 13 -28.21 -11.27 9.41
CA VAL A 13 -28.50 -10.00 8.71
C VAL A 13 -27.50 -8.93 9.14
N LEU A 14 -27.29 -8.78 10.46
CA LEU A 14 -26.29 -7.85 10.97
C LEU A 14 -24.87 -8.24 10.50
N SER A 15 -24.56 -9.52 10.31
CA SER A 15 -23.25 -9.92 9.74
C SER A 15 -23.11 -9.53 8.27
N ILE A 16 -24.19 -9.64 7.47
CA ILE A 16 -24.17 -9.36 6.03
C ILE A 16 -24.10 -7.85 5.80
N VAL A 17 -24.93 -7.06 6.51
CA VAL A 17 -24.96 -5.59 6.40
C VAL A 17 -23.58 -4.96 6.63
N LYS A 18 -22.78 -5.53 7.53
CA LYS A 18 -21.43 -5.04 7.82
C LYS A 18 -20.47 -5.14 6.62
N TYR A 19 -20.64 -6.13 5.75
CA TYR A 19 -19.79 -6.31 4.55
C TYR A 19 -20.35 -5.60 3.32
N VAL A 20 -21.67 -5.40 3.27
CA VAL A 20 -22.34 -4.71 2.16
C VAL A 20 -22.01 -3.22 2.16
N LEU A 21 -21.97 -2.57 3.34
CA LEU A 21 -21.77 -1.12 3.41
C LEU A 21 -20.42 -0.62 2.86
N PRO A 22 -19.26 -1.23 3.16
CA PRO A 22 -18.00 -0.84 2.51
C PRO A 22 -18.01 -1.12 0.99
N LEU A 23 -18.65 -2.21 0.56
CA LEU A 23 -18.75 -2.56 -0.87
C LEU A 23 -19.59 -1.53 -1.63
N THR A 24 -20.62 -0.96 -0.99
CA THR A 24 -21.48 0.05 -1.62
C THR A 24 -20.70 1.29 -2.03
N PHE A 25 -19.62 1.66 -1.36
CA PHE A 25 -18.82 2.81 -1.81
C PHE A 25 -18.09 2.56 -3.11
N TYR A 26 -17.46 1.40 -3.29
CA TYR A 26 -16.81 1.09 -4.57
C TYR A 26 -17.83 1.05 -5.72
N ILE A 27 -19.02 0.51 -5.46
CA ILE A 27 -20.11 0.54 -6.44
C ILE A 27 -20.58 1.98 -6.71
N THR A 28 -20.87 2.76 -5.66
CA THR A 28 -21.25 4.18 -5.76
C THR A 28 -20.21 4.97 -6.53
N TRP A 29 -18.94 4.67 -6.32
CA TRP A 29 -17.85 5.38 -6.95
C TRP A 29 -17.69 5.00 -8.42
N VAL A 30 -17.84 3.73 -8.78
CA VAL A 30 -17.94 3.29 -10.19
C VAL A 30 -19.12 3.98 -10.86
N LEU A 31 -20.29 4.01 -10.22
CA LEU A 31 -21.48 4.67 -10.77
C LEU A 31 -21.30 6.19 -10.89
N TYR A 32 -20.66 6.83 -9.91
CA TYR A 32 -20.32 8.25 -9.95
C TYR A 32 -19.33 8.58 -11.07
N PHE A 33 -18.30 7.75 -11.24
CA PHE A 33 -17.32 7.91 -12.31
C PHE A 33 -17.98 7.76 -13.69
N LEU A 34 -18.94 6.85 -13.83
CA LEU A 34 -19.75 6.67 -15.04
C LEU A 34 -20.83 7.77 -15.24
N TYR A 35 -20.79 8.86 -14.46
CA TYR A 35 -21.77 9.95 -14.48
C TYR A 35 -23.23 9.51 -14.21
N LEU A 36 -23.41 8.37 -13.54
CA LEU A 36 -24.74 7.84 -13.18
C LEU A 36 -25.24 8.36 -11.83
N LEU A 37 -24.38 9.00 -11.04
CA LEU A 37 -24.72 9.58 -9.74
C LEU A 37 -24.17 11.01 -9.60
N PRO A 38 -24.87 11.92 -8.89
CA PRO A 38 -24.40 13.29 -8.66
C PRO A 38 -23.28 13.34 -7.59
N SER A 39 -22.40 14.34 -7.65
CA SER A 39 -21.29 14.50 -6.69
C SER A 39 -21.72 14.61 -5.21
N SER A 40 -22.98 15.01 -4.95
CA SER A 40 -23.54 15.08 -3.59
C SER A 40 -23.57 13.72 -2.87
N VAL A 41 -23.48 12.59 -3.57
CA VAL A 41 -23.48 11.25 -2.94
C VAL A 41 -22.11 10.82 -2.41
N ILE A 42 -21.02 11.46 -2.83
CA ILE A 42 -19.65 11.01 -2.53
C ILE A 42 -19.38 11.12 -1.03
N PHE A 43 -19.60 12.30 -0.45
CA PHE A 43 -19.31 12.55 0.96
C PHE A 43 -20.13 11.64 1.90
N PRO A 44 -21.46 11.51 1.74
CA PRO A 44 -22.25 10.55 2.52
C PRO A 44 -21.76 9.10 2.38
N SER A 45 -21.38 8.68 1.17
CA SER A 45 -20.90 7.31 0.92
C SER A 45 -19.54 7.06 1.55
N ALA A 46 -18.63 8.04 1.48
CA ALA A 46 -17.33 7.98 2.14
C ALA A 46 -17.49 7.89 3.66
N LEU A 47 -18.40 8.68 4.23
CA LEU A 47 -18.72 8.65 5.66
C LEU A 47 -19.29 7.29 6.10
N VAL A 48 -20.24 6.74 5.34
CA VAL A 48 -20.81 5.40 5.60
C VAL A 48 -19.73 4.33 5.55
N THR A 49 -18.80 4.43 4.60
CA THR A 49 -17.66 3.50 4.47
C THR A 49 -16.76 3.57 5.69
N LEU A 50 -16.33 4.77 6.07
CA LEU A 50 -15.48 4.98 7.24
C LEU A 50 -16.15 4.43 8.51
N ILE A 51 -17.42 4.78 8.76
CA ILE A 51 -18.16 4.31 9.94
C ILE A 51 -18.30 2.79 9.92
N SER A 52 -18.59 2.20 8.77
CA SER A 52 -18.76 0.75 8.62
C SER A 52 -17.44 0.00 8.84
N THR A 53 -16.35 0.53 8.30
CA THR A 53 -14.98 0.04 8.53
C THR A 53 -14.63 0.13 10.01
N LEU A 54 -14.78 1.30 10.64
CA LEU A 54 -14.53 1.48 12.07
C LEU A 54 -15.38 0.53 12.91
N TYR A 55 -16.65 0.34 12.58
CA TYR A 55 -17.55 -0.58 13.27
C TYR A 55 -17.12 -2.05 13.11
N LEU A 56 -16.73 -2.47 11.90
CA LEU A 56 -16.19 -3.80 11.61
C LEU A 56 -14.93 -4.08 12.42
N PHE A 57 -14.04 -3.10 12.50
CA PHE A 57 -12.75 -3.21 13.17
C PHE A 57 -12.80 -2.82 14.65
N ARG A 58 -13.92 -2.34 15.19
CA ARG A 58 -13.99 -1.81 16.57
C ARG A 58 -13.54 -2.80 17.64
N ASN A 59 -13.96 -4.06 17.54
CA ASN A 59 -13.66 -5.08 18.54
C ASN A 59 -12.20 -5.56 18.43
N PRO A 60 -11.69 -5.89 17.22
CA PRO A 60 -10.26 -6.11 17.01
C PRO A 60 -9.40 -4.94 17.49
N LEU A 61 -9.77 -3.71 17.11
CA LEU A 61 -9.07 -2.48 17.47
C LEU A 61 -9.06 -2.29 18.99
N TYR A 62 -10.22 -2.34 19.66
CA TYR A 62 -10.30 -2.23 21.12
C TYR A 62 -9.44 -3.28 21.82
N THR A 63 -9.49 -4.53 21.34
CA THR A 63 -8.68 -5.62 21.91
C THR A 63 -7.18 -5.32 21.73
N TRP A 64 -6.78 -4.82 20.57
CA TRP A 64 -5.40 -4.43 20.29
C TRP A 64 -4.92 -3.28 21.17
N LEU A 65 -5.70 -2.19 21.25
CA LEU A 65 -5.41 -1.01 22.07
C LEU A 65 -5.21 -1.42 23.54
N LYS A 66 -6.08 -2.30 24.05
CA LYS A 66 -6.01 -2.78 25.44
C LYS A 66 -4.85 -3.74 25.70
N LYS A 67 -4.51 -4.58 24.72
CA LYS A 67 -3.46 -5.59 24.85
C LYS A 67 -2.07 -4.95 24.90
N TRP A 68 -1.84 -3.88 24.13
CA TRP A 68 -0.51 -3.25 23.97
C TRP A 68 -0.55 -1.73 24.11
N PRO A 69 -0.93 -1.18 25.28
CA PRO A 69 -1.13 0.26 25.43
C PRO A 69 0.15 1.05 25.14
N THR A 70 1.31 0.58 25.63
CA THR A 70 2.59 1.28 25.41
C THR A 70 3.02 1.30 23.94
N LEU A 71 2.93 0.17 23.23
CA LEU A 71 3.29 0.11 21.81
C LEU A 71 2.31 0.94 20.97
N THR A 72 1.03 0.89 21.32
CA THR A 72 0.01 1.70 20.67
C THR A 72 0.26 3.19 20.86
N SER A 73 0.65 3.64 22.06
CA SER A 73 1.02 5.03 22.30
C SER A 73 2.21 5.44 21.45
N VAL A 74 3.23 4.57 21.29
CA VAL A 74 4.38 4.83 20.41
C VAL A 74 3.94 4.95 18.95
N VAL A 75 3.02 4.10 18.48
CA VAL A 75 2.44 4.17 17.12
C VAL A 75 1.78 5.52 16.88
N PHE A 76 0.93 5.99 17.79
CA PHE A 76 0.25 7.28 17.64
C PHE A 76 1.20 8.47 17.75
N LEU A 77 2.17 8.43 18.68
CA LEU A 77 3.19 9.48 18.81
C LEU A 77 4.05 9.59 17.56
N PHE A 78 4.50 8.46 17.01
CA PHE A 78 5.25 8.43 15.76
C PHE A 78 4.41 8.96 14.59
N THR A 79 3.16 8.49 14.47
CA THR A 79 2.23 8.95 13.43
C THR A 79 2.04 10.46 13.48
N PHE A 80 1.77 11.00 14.68
CA PHE A 80 1.60 12.43 14.90
C PHE A 80 2.87 13.22 14.54
N PHE A 81 4.03 12.77 15.03
CA PHE A 81 5.31 13.43 14.78
C PHE A 81 5.65 13.48 13.29
N VAL A 82 5.55 12.36 12.60
CA VAL A 82 5.81 12.27 11.15
C VAL A 82 4.82 13.11 10.37
N THR A 83 3.53 13.05 10.71
CA THR A 83 2.50 13.88 10.04
C THR A 83 2.81 15.37 10.21
N LEU A 84 3.16 15.80 11.43
CA LEU A 84 3.53 17.19 11.71
C LEU A 84 4.79 17.58 10.93
N TRP A 85 5.82 16.74 10.93
CA TRP A 85 7.05 16.99 10.17
C TRP A 85 6.77 17.16 8.69
N MET A 86 6.04 16.23 8.08
CA MET A 86 5.72 16.27 6.66
C MET A 86 4.83 17.47 6.31
N TYR A 87 3.94 17.88 7.22
CA TYR A 87 3.18 19.10 7.05
C TYR A 87 4.07 20.35 7.09
N LEU A 88 5.04 20.43 7.99
CA LEU A 88 6.02 21.53 7.99
C LEU A 88 6.86 21.55 6.72
N LYS A 89 7.33 20.38 6.26
CA LYS A 89 8.04 20.22 4.98
C LYS A 89 7.19 20.71 3.80
N TYR A 90 5.89 20.38 3.79
CA TYR A 90 4.93 20.85 2.81
C TYR A 90 4.79 22.39 2.82
N LEU A 91 4.64 22.99 4.00
CA LEU A 91 4.55 24.45 4.15
C LEU A 91 5.85 25.17 3.74
N SER A 92 6.99 24.50 3.86
CA SER A 92 8.30 25.00 3.41
C SER A 92 8.55 24.79 1.91
N PHE A 93 7.60 24.24 1.15
CA PHE A 93 7.75 23.91 -0.27
C PHE A 93 8.90 22.93 -0.58
N GLU A 94 9.26 22.07 0.37
CA GLU A 94 10.34 21.09 0.22
C GLU A 94 9.84 19.69 -0.21
N VAL A 95 8.54 19.56 -0.47
CA VAL A 95 7.91 18.35 -1.02
C VAL A 95 8.08 18.29 -2.54
N TYR A 96 8.13 17.08 -3.10
CA TYR A 96 8.35 16.80 -4.51
C TYR A 96 7.02 16.68 -5.27
N ALA A 97 6.96 17.34 -6.42
CA ALA A 97 5.79 17.31 -7.30
C ALA A 97 5.54 15.91 -7.90
N PHE A 98 6.59 15.17 -8.24
CA PHE A 98 6.52 13.81 -8.80
C PHE A 98 6.09 12.74 -7.80
N ASP A 99 6.14 13.07 -6.51
CA ASP A 99 5.77 12.16 -5.45
C ASP A 99 4.40 12.58 -4.89
N LEU A 100 4.40 13.48 -3.89
CA LEU A 100 3.19 13.96 -3.25
C LEU A 100 2.22 14.60 -4.25
N GLY A 101 2.72 15.42 -5.17
CA GLY A 101 1.90 16.14 -6.13
C GLY A 101 1.09 15.21 -7.03
N THR A 102 1.75 14.18 -7.59
CA THR A 102 1.14 13.15 -8.43
C THR A 102 0.01 12.41 -7.72
N PHE A 103 0.24 11.91 -6.50
CA PHE A 103 -0.79 11.19 -5.75
C PHE A 103 -1.93 12.09 -5.27
N GLN A 104 -1.60 13.29 -4.80
CA GLN A 104 -2.60 14.27 -4.35
C GLN A 104 -3.51 14.69 -5.51
N GLN A 105 -2.92 14.98 -6.68
CA GLN A 105 -3.67 15.34 -7.88
C GLN A 105 -4.53 14.16 -8.35
N SER A 106 -3.96 12.97 -8.41
CA SER A 106 -4.65 11.76 -8.85
C SER A 106 -5.90 11.50 -8.01
N LEU A 107 -5.77 11.53 -6.68
CA LEU A 107 -6.91 11.34 -5.78
C LEU A 107 -7.92 12.47 -5.88
N TYR A 108 -7.47 13.73 -5.88
CA TYR A 108 -8.36 14.88 -5.96
C TYR A 108 -9.20 14.89 -7.23
N THR A 109 -8.54 14.72 -8.38
CA THR A 109 -9.22 14.78 -9.69
C THR A 109 -10.16 13.61 -9.90
N THR A 110 -9.87 12.44 -9.31
CA THR A 110 -10.81 11.31 -9.39
C THR A 110 -12.03 11.52 -8.51
N VAL A 111 -11.85 12.08 -7.31
CA VAL A 111 -12.97 12.36 -6.41
C VAL A 111 -13.82 13.52 -6.93
N PHE A 112 -13.22 14.64 -7.35
CA PHE A 112 -13.93 15.90 -7.56
C PHE A 112 -14.03 16.36 -9.01
N SER A 113 -13.30 15.73 -9.93
CA SER A 113 -13.21 16.19 -11.34
C SER A 113 -13.57 15.12 -12.36
N HIS A 114 -14.00 13.93 -11.93
CA HIS A 114 -14.31 12.79 -12.80
C HIS A 114 -13.15 12.38 -13.73
N ARG A 115 -11.90 12.67 -13.36
CA ARG A 115 -10.73 12.25 -14.15
C ARG A 115 -10.05 11.11 -13.43
N TRP A 116 -9.97 9.96 -14.09
CA TRP A 116 -9.44 8.74 -13.51
C TRP A 116 -7.95 8.87 -13.19
N PHE A 117 -7.65 9.03 -11.89
CA PHE A 117 -6.31 9.16 -11.34
C PHE A 117 -5.36 9.99 -12.22
N LEU A 118 -5.78 11.22 -12.56
CA LEU A 118 -5.01 12.09 -13.45
C LEU A 118 -3.67 12.49 -12.82
N ASP A 119 -2.61 12.35 -13.62
CA ASP A 119 -1.23 12.70 -13.33
C ASP A 119 -0.65 13.70 -14.34
N ASN A 120 -0.60 14.99 -13.97
CA ASN A 120 0.04 16.00 -14.82
C ASN A 120 1.57 16.02 -14.73
N PRO A 121 2.22 15.87 -13.55
CA PRO A 121 3.68 15.86 -13.46
C PRO A 121 4.34 14.87 -14.42
N ASP A 122 3.86 13.63 -14.43
CA ASP A 122 4.42 12.60 -15.31
C ASP A 122 3.97 12.79 -16.76
N MET A 123 2.73 13.24 -16.99
CA MET A 123 2.27 13.61 -18.33
C MET A 123 3.20 14.64 -18.98
N ALA A 124 3.46 15.76 -18.29
CA ALA A 124 4.27 16.85 -18.81
C ALA A 124 5.72 16.42 -19.11
N THR A 125 6.24 15.46 -18.35
CA THR A 125 7.64 15.03 -18.39
C THR A 125 7.87 13.88 -19.36
N PHE A 126 6.98 12.89 -19.39
CA PHE A 126 7.18 11.62 -20.12
C PHE A 126 6.26 11.45 -21.33
N TYR A 127 5.15 12.20 -21.41
CA TYR A 127 4.13 12.02 -22.44
C TYR A 127 3.87 13.26 -23.30
N GLY A 128 4.35 14.43 -22.87
CA GLY A 128 4.06 15.71 -23.53
C GLY A 128 2.57 16.05 -23.49
N THR A 129 2.07 16.67 -24.55
CA THR A 129 0.63 16.96 -24.71
C THR A 129 -0.09 15.72 -25.24
N HIS A 130 -0.90 15.09 -24.38
CA HIS A 130 -1.81 14.01 -24.75
C HIS A 130 -2.96 14.58 -25.60
N PRO A 131 -3.43 13.88 -26.67
CA PRO A 131 -4.51 14.35 -27.54
C PRO A 131 -5.82 14.69 -26.80
N GLU A 132 -6.09 14.01 -25.69
CA GLU A 132 -7.25 14.28 -24.81
C GLU A 132 -6.89 15.12 -23.56
N GLY A 133 -5.62 15.55 -23.45
CA GLY A 133 -5.17 16.53 -22.48
C GLY A 133 -4.85 16.02 -21.07
N TYR A 134 -4.85 14.70 -20.82
CA TYR A 134 -4.47 14.12 -19.52
C TYR A 134 -4.04 12.64 -19.59
N VAL A 135 -3.20 12.15 -18.64
CA VAL A 135 -2.75 10.75 -18.50
C VAL A 135 -3.09 10.26 -17.08
N SER A 136 -3.44 8.98 -16.92
CA SER A 136 -3.66 8.38 -15.60
C SER A 136 -2.36 7.87 -15.00
N ILE A 137 -2.13 8.07 -13.70
CA ILE A 137 -1.00 7.44 -12.99
C ILE A 137 -1.04 5.91 -13.13
N TRP A 138 -2.21 5.30 -13.37
CA TRP A 138 -2.34 3.86 -13.58
C TRP A 138 -1.70 3.36 -14.89
N ASN A 139 -1.36 4.26 -15.81
CA ASN A 139 -0.55 3.95 -17.00
C ASN A 139 0.95 3.85 -16.70
N ILE A 140 1.38 4.33 -15.53
CA ILE A 140 2.79 4.34 -15.10
C ILE A 140 2.99 3.37 -13.95
N LEU A 141 2.05 3.40 -13.01
CA LEU A 141 1.98 2.60 -11.81
C LEU A 141 0.54 2.13 -11.60
N PHE A 142 0.20 0.98 -12.17
CA PHE A 142 -1.10 0.38 -11.92
C PHE A 142 -1.24 -0.01 -10.45
N SER A 143 -2.17 0.63 -9.73
CA SER A 143 -2.37 0.40 -8.31
C SER A 143 -3.85 0.47 -7.92
N PRO A 144 -4.58 -0.66 -8.00
CA PRO A 144 -5.94 -0.75 -7.49
C PRO A 144 -6.05 -0.44 -5.99
N PHE A 145 -4.94 -0.59 -5.24
CA PHE A 145 -4.87 -0.19 -3.83
C PHE A 145 -5.26 1.28 -3.61
N MET A 146 -4.98 2.18 -4.55
CA MET A 146 -5.35 3.59 -4.44
C MET A 146 -6.87 3.81 -4.28
N LEU A 147 -7.70 2.85 -4.72
CA LEU A 147 -9.15 2.91 -4.49
C LEU A 147 -9.49 2.88 -3.00
N LEU A 148 -8.66 2.26 -2.17
CA LEU A 148 -8.82 2.24 -0.71
C LEU A 148 -8.55 3.60 -0.07
N LEU A 149 -7.92 4.56 -0.77
CA LEU A 149 -7.58 5.88 -0.24
C LEU A 149 -8.66 6.94 -0.56
N LEU A 150 -9.52 6.67 -1.55
CA LEU A 150 -10.53 7.59 -2.03
C LEU A 150 -11.58 7.97 -0.97
N PRO A 151 -12.13 7.05 -0.14
CA PRO A 151 -13.10 7.44 0.87
C PRO A 151 -12.51 8.45 1.87
N GLU A 152 -11.31 8.18 2.38
CA GLU A 152 -10.62 9.01 3.35
C GLU A 152 -10.26 10.38 2.73
N TYR A 153 -9.76 10.37 1.49
CA TYR A 153 -9.42 11.61 0.79
C TYR A 153 -10.67 12.43 0.42
N ALA A 154 -11.80 11.79 0.12
CA ALA A 154 -13.06 12.48 -0.14
C ALA A 154 -13.63 13.19 1.12
N LEU A 155 -13.37 12.64 2.31
CA LEU A 155 -13.74 13.27 3.58
C LEU A 155 -12.80 14.42 3.94
N PHE A 156 -11.50 14.25 3.70
CA PHE A 156 -10.45 15.20 4.06
C PHE A 156 -9.47 15.37 2.88
N PRO A 157 -9.79 16.18 1.86
CA PRO A 157 -8.97 16.31 0.64
C PRO A 157 -7.77 17.21 0.88
N SER A 158 -6.75 16.69 1.54
CA SER A 158 -5.55 17.42 1.98
C SER A 158 -4.29 16.53 1.92
N PRO A 159 -3.10 17.09 1.64
CA PRO A 159 -1.84 16.36 1.81
C PRO A 159 -1.66 15.82 3.23
N VAL A 160 -2.19 16.50 4.25
CA VAL A 160 -2.12 16.05 5.65
C VAL A 160 -2.79 14.69 5.84
N THR A 161 -3.88 14.42 5.12
CA THR A 161 -4.56 13.12 5.13
C THR A 161 -3.66 12.02 4.61
N LEU A 162 -2.92 12.29 3.53
CA LEU A 162 -1.98 11.34 2.94
C LEU A 162 -0.80 11.07 3.88
N PHE A 163 -0.21 12.12 4.45
CA PHE A 163 0.86 11.99 5.46
C PHE A 163 0.40 11.18 6.67
N PHE A 164 -0.79 11.45 7.18
CA PHE A 164 -1.35 10.75 8.32
C PHE A 164 -1.57 9.26 8.03
N ILE A 165 -2.21 8.94 6.90
CA ILE A 165 -2.51 7.55 6.52
C ILE A 165 -1.20 6.76 6.29
N GLN A 166 -0.22 7.34 5.60
CA GLN A 166 1.10 6.73 5.40
C GLN A 166 1.81 6.49 6.74
N ALA A 167 1.92 7.52 7.58
CA ALA A 167 2.60 7.41 8.87
C ALA A 167 1.92 6.40 9.81
N LEU A 168 0.59 6.32 9.75
CA LEU A 168 -0.20 5.34 10.50
C LEU A 168 0.06 3.91 9.98
N ALA A 169 0.10 3.69 8.66
CA ALA A 169 0.41 2.39 8.09
C ALA A 169 1.83 1.92 8.46
N ILE A 170 2.83 2.79 8.31
CA ILE A 170 4.22 2.51 8.66
C ILE A 170 4.34 2.16 10.15
N SER A 171 3.79 2.99 11.04
CA SER A 171 3.94 2.78 12.48
C SER A 171 3.16 1.57 12.98
N SER A 172 1.91 1.38 12.53
CA SER A 172 1.07 0.24 12.94
C SER A 172 1.58 -1.11 12.42
N SER A 173 2.46 -1.12 11.41
CA SER A 173 3.21 -2.31 11.00
C SER A 173 3.98 -2.95 12.16
N SER A 174 4.44 -2.17 13.15
CA SER A 174 5.10 -2.68 14.36
C SER A 174 4.22 -3.62 15.18
N ILE A 175 2.92 -3.30 15.30
CA ILE A 175 1.95 -4.11 16.05
C ILE A 175 1.70 -5.43 15.31
N LEU A 176 1.54 -5.37 13.99
CA LEU A 176 1.38 -6.57 13.16
C LEU A 176 2.63 -7.45 13.19
N LEU A 177 3.82 -6.86 13.06
CA LEU A 177 5.09 -7.55 13.18
C LEU A 177 5.22 -8.28 14.52
N ARG A 178 4.81 -7.62 15.62
CA ARG A 178 4.75 -8.24 16.94
C ARG A 178 3.88 -9.50 16.94
N GLU A 179 2.62 -9.39 16.50
CA GLU A 179 1.67 -10.50 16.54
C GLU A 179 2.09 -11.68 15.66
N VAL A 180 2.65 -11.38 14.48
CA VAL A 180 3.21 -12.37 13.55
C VAL A 180 4.43 -13.07 14.17
N SER A 181 5.34 -12.30 14.77
CA SER A 181 6.60 -12.83 15.32
C SER A 181 6.45 -13.53 16.67
N THR A 182 5.42 -13.23 17.47
CA THR A 182 5.12 -13.91 18.75
C THR A 182 5.03 -15.43 18.55
N GLY A 183 4.42 -15.87 17.45
CA GLY A 183 4.27 -17.30 17.15
C GLY A 183 5.58 -18.03 16.85
N TRP A 184 6.67 -17.31 16.61
CA TRP A 184 7.97 -17.88 16.21
C TRP A 184 9.09 -17.61 17.21
N LEU A 185 9.06 -16.46 17.88
CA LEU A 185 10.14 -15.98 18.74
C LEU A 185 9.77 -15.97 20.23
N GLY A 186 8.48 -16.14 20.54
CA GLY A 186 7.94 -15.89 21.87
C GLY A 186 7.69 -14.40 22.14
N GLU A 187 6.91 -14.12 23.18
CA GLU A 187 6.39 -12.77 23.47
C GLU A 187 7.47 -11.71 23.72
N SER A 188 8.54 -12.07 24.46
CA SER A 188 9.61 -11.13 24.82
C SER A 188 10.39 -10.65 23.59
N LYS A 189 10.85 -11.59 22.76
CA LYS A 189 11.62 -11.28 21.54
C LYS A 189 10.76 -10.56 20.49
N ALA A 190 9.50 -10.96 20.33
CA ALA A 190 8.55 -10.29 19.45
C ALA A 190 8.29 -8.83 19.87
N ARG A 191 8.20 -8.58 21.19
CA ARG A 191 8.07 -7.22 21.72
C ARG A 191 9.30 -6.37 21.41
N VAL A 192 10.50 -6.88 21.65
CA VAL A 192 11.74 -6.16 21.31
C VAL A 192 11.79 -5.85 19.82
N LEU A 193 11.50 -6.82 18.97
CA LEU A 193 11.46 -6.64 17.52
C LEU A 193 10.46 -5.54 17.08
N SER A 194 9.30 -5.46 17.72
CA SER A 194 8.31 -4.42 17.41
C SER A 194 8.78 -3.00 17.75
N TYR A 195 9.65 -2.84 18.75
CA TYR A 195 10.27 -1.53 19.04
C TYR A 195 11.45 -1.24 18.12
N LEU A 196 12.24 -2.26 17.77
CA LEU A 196 13.32 -2.13 16.79
C LEU A 196 12.81 -1.72 15.41
N TRP A 197 11.54 -2.00 15.08
CA TRP A 197 10.88 -1.48 13.88
C TRP A 197 11.01 0.04 13.72
N PHE A 198 10.88 0.80 14.81
CA PHE A 198 10.98 2.27 14.77
C PHE A 198 12.43 2.77 14.66
N ALA A 199 13.41 1.93 15.03
CA ALA A 199 14.83 2.20 14.85
C ALA A 199 15.35 1.74 13.47
N TYR A 200 14.53 1.02 12.70
CA TYR A 200 14.92 0.53 11.38
C TYR A 200 14.99 1.69 10.39
N PRO A 201 16.15 1.92 9.72
CA PRO A 201 16.33 3.09 8.87
C PRO A 201 15.29 3.25 7.76
N PHE A 202 14.81 2.15 7.16
CA PHE A 202 13.76 2.25 6.13
C PHE A 202 12.42 2.72 6.69
N THR A 203 12.05 2.33 7.92
CA THR A 203 10.85 2.86 8.58
C THR A 203 10.93 4.37 8.73
N TYR A 204 12.13 4.87 9.08
CA TYR A 204 12.40 6.30 9.14
C TYR A 204 12.34 6.91 7.74
N PHE A 205 13.14 6.43 6.78
CA PHE A 205 13.20 7.01 5.43
C PHE A 205 11.83 7.05 4.75
N SER A 206 11.05 5.97 4.80
CA SER A 206 9.69 5.96 4.24
C SER A 206 8.72 6.89 4.98
N GLY A 207 8.93 7.14 6.28
CA GLY A 207 8.09 8.05 7.06
C GLY A 207 8.38 9.52 6.77
N PHE A 208 9.65 9.90 6.66
CA PHE A 208 10.10 11.29 6.46
C PHE A 208 10.28 11.67 4.99
N TYR A 209 9.99 10.76 4.07
CA TYR A 209 9.88 11.02 2.65
C TYR A 209 8.43 11.38 2.28
N ASP A 210 8.24 11.80 1.03
CA ASP A 210 6.93 12.20 0.52
C ASP A 210 5.95 11.03 0.46
N PHE A 211 4.69 11.31 0.08
CA PHE A 211 3.68 10.25 0.03
C PHE A 211 3.97 9.25 -1.09
N HIS A 212 4.04 7.95 -0.74
CA HIS A 212 4.36 6.84 -1.65
C HIS A 212 3.60 5.57 -1.28
N LEU A 213 3.23 4.79 -2.29
CA LEU A 213 2.48 3.54 -2.08
C LEU A 213 3.36 2.45 -1.45
N GLU A 214 4.67 2.50 -1.69
CA GLU A 214 5.70 1.62 -1.13
C GLU A 214 5.63 1.55 0.40
N SER A 215 5.29 2.68 1.03
CA SER A 215 5.17 2.82 2.48
C SER A 215 4.09 1.94 3.11
N PHE A 216 3.12 1.47 2.33
CA PHE A 216 2.03 0.59 2.79
C PHE A 216 2.40 -0.89 2.75
N ILE A 217 3.40 -1.26 1.97
CA ILE A 217 3.76 -2.66 1.74
C ILE A 217 4.09 -3.37 3.07
N PRO A 218 4.81 -2.78 4.07
CA PRO A 218 5.09 -3.46 5.34
C PRO A 218 3.85 -3.85 6.12
N PHE A 219 2.91 -2.91 6.22
CA PHE A 219 1.65 -3.13 6.92
C PHE A 219 0.90 -4.31 6.30
N PHE A 220 0.70 -4.27 4.98
CA PHE A 220 -0.05 -5.31 4.29
C PHE A 220 0.70 -6.64 4.16
N THR A 221 2.03 -6.63 4.16
CA THR A 221 2.84 -7.85 4.27
C THR A 221 2.57 -8.53 5.61
N PHE A 222 2.72 -7.81 6.73
CA PHE A 222 2.50 -8.40 8.05
C PHE A 222 1.02 -8.74 8.29
N LEU A 223 0.08 -7.97 7.76
CA LEU A 223 -1.34 -8.29 7.79
C LEU A 223 -1.64 -9.60 7.03
N THR A 224 -1.05 -9.76 5.85
CA THR A 224 -1.16 -10.98 5.04
C THR A 224 -0.58 -12.17 5.79
N LEU A 225 0.62 -12.06 6.38
CA LEU A 225 1.22 -13.12 7.18
C LEU A 225 0.37 -13.48 8.40
N LEU A 226 -0.15 -12.49 9.13
CA LEU A 226 -1.02 -12.70 10.27
C LEU A 226 -2.29 -13.44 9.86
N SER A 227 -2.88 -13.04 8.72
CA SER A 227 -4.04 -13.71 8.15
C SER A 227 -3.70 -15.16 7.77
N ILE A 228 -2.52 -15.44 7.21
CA ILE A 228 -2.09 -16.81 6.87
C ILE A 228 -2.00 -17.67 8.13
N GLN A 229 -1.41 -17.14 9.21
CA GLN A 229 -1.22 -17.85 10.47
C GLN A 229 -2.53 -18.16 11.21
N ARG A 230 -3.44 -17.17 11.30
CA ARG A 230 -4.58 -17.24 12.24
C ARG A 230 -5.93 -16.85 11.61
N GLY A 231 -5.94 -16.43 10.35
CA GLY A 231 -7.11 -15.88 9.67
C GLY A 231 -8.00 -16.93 9.00
N GLY A 232 -9.29 -16.60 8.88
CA GLY A 232 -10.24 -17.33 8.04
C GLY A 232 -9.93 -17.16 6.54
N ARG A 233 -10.56 -17.99 5.69
CA ARG A 233 -10.33 -17.98 4.23
C ARG A 233 -10.56 -16.60 3.60
N LEU A 234 -11.64 -15.93 3.97
CA LEU A 234 -11.98 -14.61 3.43
C LEU A 234 -10.93 -13.56 3.83
N PHE A 235 -10.59 -13.46 5.11
CA PHE A 235 -9.58 -12.51 5.58
C PHE A 235 -8.22 -12.72 4.91
N ARG A 236 -7.81 -13.98 4.71
CA ARG A 236 -6.60 -14.35 3.96
C ARG A 236 -6.64 -13.92 2.50
N ALA A 237 -7.76 -14.17 1.82
CA ALA A 237 -7.91 -13.79 0.42
C ALA A 237 -7.90 -12.26 0.27
N SER A 238 -8.65 -11.55 1.12
CA SER A 238 -8.74 -10.09 1.08
C SER A 238 -7.41 -9.41 1.39
N SER A 239 -6.69 -9.84 2.45
CA SER A 239 -5.37 -9.26 2.77
C SER A 239 -4.36 -9.50 1.65
N LEU A 240 -4.35 -10.70 1.06
CA LEU A 240 -3.49 -11.04 -0.07
C LEU A 240 -3.80 -10.17 -1.29
N VAL A 241 -5.07 -10.05 -1.68
CA VAL A 241 -5.46 -9.23 -2.84
C VAL A 241 -5.04 -7.78 -2.63
N VAL A 242 -5.35 -7.20 -1.47
CA VAL A 242 -4.95 -5.82 -1.16
C VAL A 242 -3.43 -5.67 -1.24
N TYR A 243 -2.68 -6.59 -0.64
CA TYR A 243 -1.22 -6.59 -0.69
C TYR A 243 -0.68 -6.61 -2.12
N LEU A 244 -1.19 -7.51 -2.97
CA LEU A 244 -0.74 -7.69 -4.35
C LEU A 244 -1.09 -6.49 -5.25
N THR A 245 -2.04 -5.65 -4.85
CA THR A 245 -2.49 -4.48 -5.64
C THR A 245 -1.84 -3.16 -5.23
N ILE A 246 -0.89 -3.16 -4.28
CA ILE A 246 -0.24 -1.93 -3.82
C ILE A 246 0.60 -1.34 -4.93
N ILE A 247 1.56 -2.11 -5.43
CA ILE A 247 2.42 -1.78 -6.57
C ILE A 247 2.89 -3.08 -7.23
N LYS A 248 3.38 -2.97 -8.46
CA LYS A 248 3.91 -4.10 -9.24
C LYS A 248 5.04 -4.91 -8.58
N ALA A 249 5.74 -4.35 -7.59
CA ALA A 249 6.76 -5.08 -6.85
C ALA A 249 6.14 -6.13 -5.91
N THR A 250 4.94 -5.89 -5.38
CA THR A 250 4.35 -6.72 -4.31
C THR A 250 4.06 -8.17 -4.71
N PRO A 251 3.65 -8.51 -5.95
CA PRO A 251 3.53 -9.90 -6.35
C PRO A 251 4.88 -10.63 -6.39
N PHE A 252 5.96 -9.97 -6.80
CA PHE A 252 7.31 -10.56 -6.78
C PHE A 252 7.80 -10.78 -5.35
N LEU A 253 7.56 -9.81 -4.45
CA LEU A 253 7.86 -9.97 -3.02
C LEU A 253 7.08 -11.15 -2.41
N MET A 254 5.82 -11.34 -2.80
CA MET A 254 5.04 -12.49 -2.37
C MET A 254 5.66 -13.81 -2.86
N ILE A 255 6.03 -13.90 -4.14
CA ILE A 255 6.68 -15.08 -4.72
C ILE A 255 7.97 -15.41 -3.96
N ALA A 256 8.79 -14.40 -3.65
CA ALA A 256 10.02 -14.56 -2.87
C ALA A 256 9.76 -15.08 -1.43
N LEU A 257 8.60 -14.77 -0.84
CA LEU A 257 8.18 -15.26 0.48
C LEU A 257 7.68 -16.71 0.46
N LEU A 258 7.23 -17.25 -0.68
CA LEU A 258 6.60 -18.58 -0.76
C LEU A 258 7.48 -19.73 -0.28
N PRO A 259 8.78 -19.83 -0.63
CA PRO A 259 9.64 -20.91 -0.16
C PRO A 259 9.73 -20.94 1.37
N TRP A 260 9.80 -19.76 1.99
CA TRP A 260 9.86 -19.62 3.43
C TRP A 260 8.52 -20.00 4.10
N LEU A 261 7.40 -19.54 3.55
CA LEU A 261 6.05 -19.89 4.02
C LEU A 261 5.79 -21.40 3.92
N TYR A 262 6.24 -22.02 2.83
CA TYR A 262 6.14 -23.46 2.62
C TYR A 262 6.99 -24.23 3.62
N ARG A 263 8.26 -23.85 3.83
CA ARG A 263 9.16 -24.47 4.83
C ARG A 263 8.60 -24.38 6.25
N LYS A 264 7.96 -23.25 6.60
CA LYS A 264 7.28 -23.07 7.90
C LYS A 264 5.93 -23.79 7.99
N LYS A 265 5.53 -24.54 6.95
CA LYS A 265 4.27 -25.30 6.86
C LYS A 265 3.02 -24.43 7.03
N LEU A 266 3.10 -23.13 6.72
CA LEU A 266 1.99 -22.19 6.89
C LEU A 266 0.96 -22.25 5.75
N ILE A 267 1.41 -22.61 4.56
CA ILE A 267 0.58 -22.63 3.34
C ILE A 267 0.35 -24.04 2.78
N GLY A 268 1.23 -25.01 3.09
CA GLY A 268 1.12 -26.39 2.62
C GLY A 268 0.87 -26.49 1.11
N LYS A 269 -0.12 -27.29 0.70
CA LYS A 269 -0.52 -27.45 -0.72
C LYS A 269 -1.06 -26.18 -1.36
N ASN A 270 -1.47 -25.18 -0.57
CA ASN A 270 -1.98 -23.91 -1.11
C ASN A 270 -0.86 -23.05 -1.71
N VAL A 271 0.42 -23.44 -1.58
CA VAL A 271 1.55 -22.73 -2.21
C VAL A 271 1.35 -22.51 -3.71
N VAL A 272 0.76 -23.48 -4.41
CA VAL A 272 0.46 -23.36 -5.85
C VAL A 272 -0.57 -22.26 -6.10
N ALA A 273 -1.59 -22.15 -5.24
CA ALA A 273 -2.60 -21.10 -5.36
C ALA A 273 -1.99 -19.71 -5.10
N TYR A 274 -1.17 -19.55 -4.06
CA TYR A 274 -0.48 -18.28 -3.82
C TYR A 274 0.45 -17.91 -4.97
N MET A 275 1.22 -18.87 -5.48
CA MET A 275 2.12 -18.66 -6.62
C MET A 275 1.36 -18.25 -7.87
N PHE A 276 0.29 -18.97 -8.22
CA PHE A 276 -0.54 -18.65 -9.37
C PHE A 276 -1.19 -17.28 -9.23
N THR A 277 -1.76 -16.95 -8.07
CA THR A 277 -2.35 -15.64 -7.80
C THR A 277 -1.31 -14.53 -7.92
N SER A 278 -0.12 -14.68 -7.36
CA SER A 278 0.94 -13.67 -7.48
C SER A 278 1.44 -13.50 -8.92
N ILE A 279 1.62 -14.59 -9.68
CA ILE A 279 1.99 -14.50 -11.10
C ILE A 279 0.88 -13.82 -11.90
N PHE A 280 -0.39 -14.16 -11.61
CA PHE A 280 -1.54 -13.53 -12.24
C PHE A 280 -1.52 -12.01 -12.01
N PHE A 281 -1.35 -11.54 -10.78
CA PHE A 281 -1.28 -10.10 -10.49
C PHE A 281 -0.05 -9.45 -11.13
N ALA A 282 1.13 -10.09 -11.08
CA ALA A 282 2.33 -9.56 -11.75
C ALA A 282 2.10 -9.34 -13.26
N PHE A 283 1.45 -10.29 -13.93
CA PHE A 283 1.15 -10.19 -15.35
C PHE A 283 0.01 -9.21 -15.62
N PHE A 284 -1.02 -9.22 -14.78
CA PHE A 284 -2.15 -8.32 -14.87
C PHE A 284 -1.72 -6.86 -14.73
N ASP A 285 -0.88 -6.53 -13.75
CA ASP A 285 -0.35 -5.18 -13.56
C ASP A 285 0.39 -4.68 -14.82
N VAL A 286 1.26 -5.52 -15.40
CA VAL A 286 1.99 -5.19 -16.64
C VAL A 286 1.05 -4.98 -17.83
N ILE A 287 -0.04 -5.74 -17.93
CA ILE A 287 -1.06 -5.52 -18.96
C ILE A 287 -1.80 -4.22 -18.70
N MET A 288 -2.23 -3.97 -17.47
CA MET A 288 -3.07 -2.83 -17.12
C MET A 288 -2.32 -1.50 -17.27
N GLU A 289 -1.00 -1.44 -17.04
CA GLU A 289 -0.17 -0.27 -17.37
C GLU A 289 -0.21 0.05 -18.88
N ARG A 290 -0.29 -0.99 -19.73
CA ARG A 290 -0.34 -0.85 -21.19
C ARG A 290 -1.74 -0.58 -21.73
N ILE A 291 -2.79 -0.81 -20.93
CA ILE A 291 -4.15 -0.49 -21.33
C ILE A 291 -4.29 1.03 -21.23
N PRO A 292 -4.57 1.73 -22.35
CA PRO A 292 -4.84 3.15 -22.29
C PRO A 292 -6.16 3.34 -21.53
N TYR A 293 -6.14 4.04 -20.40
CA TYR A 293 -7.37 4.36 -19.66
C TYR A 293 -8.23 5.43 -20.38
N ASP A 294 -7.76 5.86 -21.54
CA ASP A 294 -8.33 6.81 -22.50
C ASP A 294 -8.43 6.21 -23.93
N GLY A 295 -8.24 4.90 -24.08
CA GLY A 295 -8.61 4.19 -25.30
C GLY A 295 -7.74 4.39 -26.56
N LYS A 296 -6.51 4.93 -26.51
CA LYS A 296 -5.48 4.76 -27.57
C LYS A 296 -4.11 5.37 -27.20
N LEU A 297 -3.11 4.51 -27.00
CA LEU A 297 -1.69 4.90 -27.02
C LEU A 297 -0.96 4.10 -28.10
N THR A 298 -0.37 4.81 -29.06
CA THR A 298 0.47 4.20 -30.13
C THR A 298 1.93 4.68 -30.09
N HIS A 299 2.25 5.75 -29.32
CA HIS A 299 3.57 6.41 -29.32
C HIS A 299 3.81 7.16 -28.00
N PHE A 300 5.08 7.33 -27.59
CA PHE A 300 5.51 8.24 -26.51
C PHE A 300 6.24 9.46 -27.09
N TYR A 301 6.32 10.54 -26.31
CA TYR A 301 7.12 11.73 -26.64
C TYR A 301 8.17 11.96 -25.55
N VAL A 302 9.46 11.89 -25.91
CA VAL A 302 10.57 12.16 -24.98
C VAL A 302 11.27 13.40 -25.47
N LEU A 303 11.28 14.48 -24.67
CA LEU A 303 11.90 15.76 -25.03
C LEU A 303 11.41 16.29 -26.40
N GLY A 304 10.13 16.09 -26.72
CA GLY A 304 9.52 16.51 -27.99
C GLY A 304 9.76 15.56 -29.18
N VAL A 305 10.44 14.43 -28.99
CA VAL A 305 10.68 13.42 -30.04
C VAL A 305 9.66 12.28 -29.93
N LYS A 306 8.93 12.03 -31.02
CA LYS A 306 7.94 10.94 -31.14
C LYS A 306 8.66 9.60 -31.29
N VAL A 307 8.47 8.69 -30.34
CA VAL A 307 9.07 7.34 -30.35
C VAL A 307 7.97 6.28 -30.54
N PRO A 308 8.05 5.42 -31.58
CA PRO A 308 7.12 4.30 -31.76
C PRO A 308 7.37 3.18 -30.75
N LEU A 309 6.32 2.39 -30.46
CA LEU A 309 6.27 1.39 -29.38
C LEU A 309 7.21 0.15 -29.54
N LEU A 310 8.23 0.22 -30.40
CA LEU A 310 9.17 -0.87 -30.70
C LEU A 310 10.61 -0.39 -31.01
N SER A 311 11.11 0.67 -30.36
CA SER A 311 12.55 0.98 -30.46
C SER A 311 13.28 0.72 -29.15
N GLU A 312 14.27 -0.17 -29.23
CA GLU A 312 15.22 -0.62 -28.20
C GLU A 312 16.17 0.47 -27.67
N SER A 313 15.70 1.68 -27.41
CA SER A 313 16.58 2.83 -27.17
C SER A 313 16.58 3.36 -25.73
N TYR A 314 16.54 2.45 -24.75
CA TYR A 314 16.79 2.80 -23.34
C TYR A 314 17.95 2.02 -22.70
N VAL A 315 18.76 1.30 -23.48
CA VAL A 315 19.85 0.47 -22.90
C VAL A 315 21.11 1.29 -22.53
N PHE A 316 21.27 2.54 -22.98
CA PHE A 316 22.60 3.17 -22.95
C PHE A 316 22.94 4.14 -21.80
N HIS A 317 22.07 4.37 -20.82
CA HIS A 317 22.40 5.27 -19.68
C HIS A 317 22.23 4.66 -18.28
N TYR A 318 21.97 3.36 -18.16
CA TYR A 318 21.87 2.76 -16.83
C TYR A 318 23.19 2.76 -16.08
N ILE A 319 24.33 2.41 -16.70
CA ILE A 319 25.61 2.28 -15.98
C ILE A 319 26.10 3.62 -15.41
N PRO A 320 26.12 4.74 -16.15
CA PRO A 320 26.55 6.03 -15.58
C PRO A 320 25.60 6.55 -14.50
N ILE A 321 24.28 6.37 -14.65
CA ILE A 321 23.27 6.78 -13.65
C ILE A 321 23.37 5.91 -12.40
N LEU A 322 23.54 4.60 -12.58
CA LEU A 322 23.77 3.63 -11.49
C LEU A 322 25.05 3.98 -10.73
N LEU A 323 26.16 4.27 -11.44
CA LEU A 323 27.44 4.66 -10.84
C LEU A 323 27.39 6.04 -10.16
N TYR A 324 26.61 6.99 -10.71
CA TYR A 324 26.41 8.33 -10.14
C TYR A 324 25.58 8.27 -8.84
N HIS A 325 24.55 7.42 -8.77
CA HIS A 325 23.78 7.19 -7.55
C HIS A 325 24.49 6.29 -6.53
N LEU A 326 25.29 5.32 -6.98
CA LEU A 326 26.03 4.39 -6.10
C LEU A 326 27.12 5.11 -5.29
N ALA A 327 27.82 6.10 -5.83
CA ALA A 327 29.02 6.65 -5.17
C ALA A 327 28.75 7.42 -3.85
N PRO A 328 27.71 8.28 -3.72
CA PRO A 328 27.41 8.97 -2.46
C PRO A 328 26.56 8.13 -1.49
N GLN A 329 25.81 7.16 -2.00
CA GLN A 329 24.82 6.39 -1.23
C GLN A 329 25.33 5.02 -0.77
N LEU A 330 26.47 4.55 -1.29
CA LEU A 330 27.01 3.22 -0.97
C LEU A 330 27.05 2.93 0.53
N GLY A 331 27.43 3.91 1.36
CA GLY A 331 27.46 3.76 2.82
C GLY A 331 26.08 3.54 3.43
N VAL A 332 25.07 4.30 3.02
CA VAL A 332 23.67 4.18 3.48
C VAL A 332 23.02 2.92 2.91
N THR A 333 23.28 2.59 1.64
CA THR A 333 22.82 1.37 0.98
C THR A 333 23.42 0.13 1.65
N ILE A 334 24.73 0.11 1.92
CA ILE A 334 25.38 -0.98 2.67
C ILE A 334 24.84 -1.03 4.10
N LEU A 335 24.78 0.08 4.85
CA LEU A 335 24.20 0.07 6.20
C LEU A 335 22.74 -0.41 6.19
N SER A 336 21.93 0.01 5.24
CA SER A 336 20.51 -0.37 5.16
C SER A 336 20.33 -1.85 4.75
N TRP A 337 21.19 -2.38 3.89
CA TRP A 337 21.21 -3.80 3.50
C TRP A 337 21.74 -4.69 4.63
N PHE A 338 22.76 -4.24 5.37
CA PHE A 338 23.43 -5.04 6.39
C PHE A 338 22.89 -4.82 7.81
N VAL A 339 22.14 -3.75 8.11
CA VAL A 339 21.60 -3.53 9.47
C VAL A 339 20.68 -4.68 9.91
N GLY A 340 19.79 -5.18 9.07
CA GLY A 340 19.01 -6.36 9.45
C GLY A 340 19.83 -7.66 9.43
N VAL A 341 20.97 -7.70 8.72
CA VAL A 341 21.95 -8.79 8.79
C VAL A 341 22.70 -8.75 10.14
N LEU A 342 22.99 -7.56 10.68
CA LEU A 342 23.55 -7.38 12.03
C LEU A 342 22.59 -7.86 13.14
N PHE A 343 21.29 -7.95 12.85
CA PHE A 343 20.28 -8.53 13.75
C PHE A 343 20.06 -10.04 13.55
N LEU A 344 20.61 -10.68 12.51
CA LEU A 344 20.54 -12.15 12.33
C LEU A 344 21.13 -12.97 13.50
N PRO A 345 22.19 -12.55 14.19
CA PRO A 345 22.67 -13.24 15.39
C PRO A 345 21.66 -13.21 16.55
N LEU A 346 20.83 -12.18 16.60
CA LEU A 346 19.76 -12.03 17.60
C LEU A 346 18.48 -12.80 17.21
N PHE A 347 18.32 -13.06 15.91
CA PHE A 347 17.11 -13.65 15.35
C PHE A 347 17.41 -14.66 14.23
N SER A 348 17.08 -15.95 14.45
CA SER A 348 17.20 -17.01 13.45
C SER A 348 16.59 -16.64 12.07
N LEU A 349 16.97 -17.35 10.99
CA LEU A 349 16.40 -17.30 9.62
C LEU A 349 14.84 -17.32 9.54
N SER A 350 14.18 -17.55 10.66
CA SER A 350 12.73 -17.38 10.87
C SER A 350 12.20 -15.96 10.62
N ILE A 351 13.04 -14.92 10.50
CA ILE A 351 12.60 -13.51 10.30
C ILE A 351 12.72 -13.05 8.83
N LEU A 352 12.89 -13.96 7.88
CA LEU A 352 12.93 -13.63 6.45
C LEU A 352 11.86 -12.64 5.95
N PRO A 353 10.60 -12.65 6.47
CA PRO A 353 9.61 -11.66 6.07
C PRO A 353 9.89 -10.21 6.50
N ALA A 354 10.77 -9.98 7.48
CA ALA A 354 11.31 -8.65 7.78
C ALA A 354 12.61 -8.35 7.01
N LEU A 355 13.22 -9.34 6.35
CA LEU A 355 14.43 -9.19 5.53
C LEU A 355 14.12 -8.93 4.05
N VAL A 356 12.91 -9.27 3.57
CA VAL A 356 12.46 -8.97 2.19
C VAL A 356 12.48 -7.45 1.88
N TRP A 357 12.54 -6.62 2.93
CA TRP A 357 12.73 -5.16 2.85
C TRP A 357 14.15 -4.71 2.48
N MET A 358 15.14 -5.60 2.53
CA MET A 358 16.52 -5.26 2.18
C MET A 358 16.75 -5.11 0.68
N GLY A 359 15.83 -5.62 -0.16
CA GLY A 359 15.95 -5.53 -1.62
C GLY A 359 15.17 -4.38 -2.27
N GLY A 360 14.30 -3.68 -1.52
CA GLY A 360 13.39 -2.67 -2.06
C GLY A 360 14.07 -1.35 -2.45
N GLY A 361 15.25 -1.05 -1.90
CA GLY A 361 16.03 0.16 -2.22
C GLY A 361 16.70 0.15 -3.60
N LEU A 362 16.34 -0.80 -4.47
CA LEU A 362 16.80 -0.88 -5.87
C LEU A 362 15.69 -0.54 -6.88
N ILE A 363 14.45 -0.32 -6.43
CA ILE A 363 13.27 -0.18 -7.30
C ILE A 363 12.67 1.24 -7.26
N THR A 364 13.10 2.09 -6.33
CA THR A 364 12.96 3.56 -6.39
C THR A 364 14.23 4.14 -6.96
#